data_AF-A0A958R7J8-F1
#
_entry.id   AF-A0A958R7J8-F1
#
_cell.length_a   1.000
_cell.length_b   1.000
_cell.length_c   1.000
_cell.angle_alpha   90.00
_cell.angle_beta   90.00
_cell.angle_gamma   90.00
#
_symmetry.space_group_name_H-M   'P 1'
#
loop_
_entity.id
_entity.type
_entity.pdbx_description
1 polymer ?
#
loop_
_entity_poly.entity_id
_entity_poly.type
_entity_poly.pdbx_seq_one_letter_code
_entity_poly.pdbx_strand_id
1 'polypeptide(L)'
;MAIRRKVIDTVVDVFKRHGAVELDTPVFELKDVLTGKYGEDSKLIYDLEDQGGEKCSLRYDLTVPFARFMANNTNIQKIKRFHIGKVYRRDQPAISKGRYREFYQCDFDIAGKYD
;
A
#
# COMPACT_ATOMS: atom_id res chain seq x y z
N MET A 1 5.05 21.98 0.61
CA MET A 1 5.38 21.00 1.67
C MET A 1 4.53 21.14 2.93
N ALA A 2 4.30 22.37 3.45
CA ALA A 2 3.49 22.58 4.66
C ALA A 2 2.04 22.04 4.58
N ILE A 3 1.37 22.20 3.44
CA ILE A 3 -0.01 21.72 3.25
C ILE A 3 -0.09 20.18 3.34
N ARG A 4 0.80 19.46 2.63
CA ARG A 4 0.83 17.98 2.67
C ARG A 4 1.03 17.48 4.10
N ARG A 5 1.99 18.07 4.83
CA ARG A 5 2.26 17.70 6.22
C ARG A 5 1.02 17.92 7.08
N LYS A 6 0.39 19.10 7.01
CA LYS A 6 -0.84 19.41 7.75
C LYS A 6 -1.97 18.41 7.47
N VAL A 7 -2.16 18.03 6.21
CA VAL A 7 -3.19 17.04 5.82
C VAL A 7 -2.86 15.67 6.39
N ILE A 8 -1.63 15.20 6.22
CA ILE A 8 -1.18 13.89 6.76
C ILE A 8 -1.35 13.87 8.28
N ASP A 9 -0.88 14.90 8.98
CA ASP A 9 -0.94 14.96 10.45
C ASP A 9 -2.40 14.92 10.95
N THR A 10 -3.31 15.63 10.27
CA THR A 10 -4.75 15.60 10.58
C THR A 10 -5.34 14.19 10.42
N VAL A 11 -4.97 13.48 9.35
CA VAL A 11 -5.43 12.11 9.09
C VAL A 11 -4.85 11.14 10.11
N VAL A 12 -3.56 11.27 10.44
CA VAL A 12 -2.88 10.46 11.47
C VAL A 12 -3.54 10.64 12.83
N ASP A 13 -3.91 11.86 13.20
CA ASP A 13 -4.61 12.13 14.47
C ASP A 13 -5.95 11.40 14.56
N VAL A 14 -6.70 11.33 13.45
CA VAL A 14 -7.94 10.55 13.38
C VAL A 14 -7.65 9.06 13.53
N PHE A 15 -6.69 8.52 12.78
CA PHE A 15 -6.35 7.09 12.85
C PHE A 15 -5.89 6.67 14.26
N LYS A 16 -5.03 7.48 14.90
CA LYS A 16 -4.59 7.27 16.28
C LYS A 16 -5.74 7.33 17.27
N ARG A 17 -6.68 8.27 17.12
CA ARG A 17 -7.88 8.37 17.97
C ARG A 17 -8.75 7.13 17.89
N HIS A 18 -8.77 6.45 16.74
CA HIS A 18 -9.46 5.17 16.57
C HIS A 18 -8.65 3.95 17.04
N GLY A 19 -7.46 4.15 17.63
CA GLY A 19 -6.63 3.08 18.20
C GLY A 19 -5.85 2.26 17.17
N ALA A 20 -5.59 2.81 15.98
CA ALA A 20 -4.77 2.14 14.98
C ALA A 20 -3.28 2.30 15.25
N VAL A 21 -2.52 1.24 14.98
CA VAL A 21 -1.05 1.27 14.97
C VAL A 21 -0.53 1.62 13.58
N GLU A 22 0.60 2.31 13.50
CA GLU A 22 1.27 2.59 12.23
C GLU A 22 1.96 1.32 11.71
N LEU A 23 1.82 1.05 10.42
CA LEU A 23 2.55 0.01 9.71
C LEU A 23 3.23 0.65 8.50
N ASP A 24 4.45 0.23 8.21
CA ASP A 24 5.15 0.51 6.96
C ASP A 24 5.65 -0.80 6.35
N THR A 25 5.73 -0.84 5.02
CA THR A 25 6.23 -1.99 4.27
C THR A 25 7.24 -1.52 3.23
N PRO A 26 8.11 -2.42 2.73
CA PRO A 26 8.97 -2.09 1.60
C PRO A 26 8.19 -1.51 0.42
N VAL A 27 8.87 -0.71 -0.40
CA VAL A 27 8.28 -0.07 -1.58
C VAL A 27 7.99 -1.06 -2.71
N PHE A 28 8.71 -2.18 -2.72
CA PHE A 28 8.53 -3.29 -3.64
C PHE A 28 8.18 -4.58 -2.89
N GLU A 29 7.47 -5.47 -3.56
CA GLU A 29 7.17 -6.82 -3.13
C GLU A 29 7.73 -7.80 -4.18
N LEU A 30 7.82 -9.09 -3.81
CA LEU A 30 7.99 -10.14 -4.81
C LEU A 30 6.85 -10.06 -5.83
N LYS A 31 7.19 -10.21 -7.11
CA LYS A 31 6.22 -10.10 -8.21
C LYS A 31 5.03 -11.04 -8.05
N ASP A 32 5.28 -12.24 -7.51
CA ASP A 32 4.25 -13.26 -7.29
C ASP A 32 3.22 -12.85 -6.22
N VAL A 33 3.60 -11.99 -5.26
CA VAL A 33 2.69 -11.46 -4.24
C VAL A 33 1.62 -10.57 -4.87
N LEU A 34 2.00 -9.81 -5.91
CA LEU A 34 1.11 -8.85 -6.58
C LEU A 34 0.35 -9.46 -7.77
N THR A 35 0.81 -10.61 -8.27
CA THR A 35 0.25 -11.25 -9.46
C THR A 35 -1.15 -11.81 -9.19
N GLY A 36 -2.09 -11.53 -10.10
CA GLY A 36 -3.46 -12.04 -10.03
C GLY A 36 -4.36 -11.39 -8.98
N LYS A 37 -3.89 -10.35 -8.26
CA LYS A 37 -4.68 -9.66 -7.24
C LYS A 37 -5.53 -8.52 -7.79
N TYR A 38 -5.17 -7.98 -8.96
CA TYR A 38 -5.75 -6.76 -9.51
C TYR A 38 -6.50 -6.96 -10.83
N GLY A 39 -6.78 -8.20 -11.22
CA GLY A 39 -7.47 -8.49 -12.48
C GLY A 39 -6.76 -7.86 -13.68
N GLU A 40 -7.51 -7.10 -14.50
CA GLU A 40 -6.99 -6.41 -15.68
C GLU A 40 -5.93 -5.35 -15.34
N ASP A 41 -6.00 -4.75 -14.16
CA ASP A 41 -5.09 -3.69 -13.70
C ASP A 41 -3.69 -4.24 -13.35
N SER A 42 -3.51 -5.56 -13.29
CA SER A 42 -2.20 -6.20 -13.06
C SER A 42 -1.17 -5.79 -14.13
N LYS A 43 -1.62 -5.42 -15.33
CA LYS A 43 -0.76 -4.92 -16.42
C LYS A 43 -0.15 -3.56 -16.14
N LEU A 44 -0.70 -2.83 -15.16
CA LEU A 44 -0.29 -1.48 -14.79
C LEU A 44 0.78 -1.48 -13.68
N ILE A 45 1.27 -2.65 -13.26
CA ILE A 45 2.31 -2.76 -12.24
C ILE A 45 3.68 -2.39 -12.84
N TYR A 46 4.50 -1.70 -12.04
CA TYR A 46 5.90 -1.45 -12.35
C TYR A 46 6.76 -2.63 -11.90
N ASP A 47 7.38 -3.32 -12.85
CA ASP A 47 8.37 -4.36 -12.55
C ASP A 47 9.77 -3.76 -12.43
N LEU A 48 10.57 -4.31 -11.52
CA LEU A 48 12.00 -4.01 -11.43
C LEU A 48 12.75 -4.89 -12.45
N GLU A 49 13.90 -4.39 -12.92
CA GLU A 49 14.78 -5.14 -13.82
C GLU A 49 15.33 -6.38 -13.11
N ASP A 50 15.44 -7.50 -13.85
CA ASP A 50 16.04 -8.73 -13.33
C ASP A 50 17.57 -8.57 -13.25
N GLN A 51 18.09 -8.64 -12.03
CA GLN A 51 19.53 -8.52 -11.76
C GLN A 51 20.16 -9.87 -11.37
N GLY A 52 19.52 -10.99 -11.71
CA GLY A 52 19.95 -12.35 -11.37
C GLY A 52 19.46 -12.84 -10.00
N GLY A 53 18.41 -12.21 -9.47
CA GLY A 53 17.87 -12.47 -8.13
C GLY A 53 16.35 -12.61 -8.13
N GLU A 54 15.73 -12.19 -7.03
CA GLU A 54 14.29 -12.22 -6.89
C GLU A 54 13.60 -11.24 -7.84
N LYS A 55 12.52 -11.69 -8.49
CA LYS A 55 11.69 -10.82 -9.33
C LYS A 55 10.80 -9.97 -8.44
N CYS A 56 10.99 -8.66 -8.49
CA CYS A 56 10.28 -7.70 -7.66
C CYS A 56 9.47 -6.72 -8.50
N SER A 57 8.42 -6.18 -7.89
CA SER A 57 7.56 -5.16 -8.50
C SER A 57 7.17 -4.12 -7.45
N LEU A 58 7.01 -2.86 -7.86
CA LEU A 58 6.58 -1.79 -6.97
C LEU A 58 5.14 -2.04 -6.50
N ARG A 59 4.85 -1.72 -5.24
CA ARG A 59 3.51 -1.87 -4.66
C ARG A 59 2.48 -1.02 -5.41
N TYR A 60 1.40 -1.67 -5.85
CA TYR A 60 0.28 -1.04 -6.57
C TYR A 60 -0.73 -0.36 -5.62
N ASP A 61 -0.85 -0.91 -4.41
CA ASP A 61 -1.61 -0.37 -3.29
C ASP A 61 -0.92 -0.68 -1.94
N LEU A 62 -1.56 -0.37 -0.82
CA LEU A 62 -1.10 -0.72 0.53
C LEU A 62 -1.84 -1.94 1.14
N THR A 63 -2.94 -2.39 0.52
CA THR A 63 -3.79 -3.50 0.99
C THR A 63 -3.16 -4.86 0.75
N VAL A 64 -2.61 -5.12 -0.44
CA VAL A 64 -1.95 -6.41 -0.72
C VAL A 64 -0.68 -6.58 0.12
N PRO A 65 0.21 -5.57 0.27
CA PRO A 65 1.30 -5.62 1.25
C PRO A 65 0.83 -5.90 2.67
N PHE A 66 -0.32 -5.34 3.09
CA PHE A 66 -0.90 -5.63 4.39
C PHE A 66 -1.40 -7.07 4.52
N ALA A 67 -2.08 -7.61 3.51
CA ALA A 67 -2.50 -9.02 3.50
C ALA A 67 -1.29 -9.97 3.58
N ARG A 68 -0.22 -9.68 2.83
CA ARG A 68 1.06 -10.41 2.90
C ARG A 68 1.70 -10.30 4.29
N PHE A 69 1.69 -9.12 4.89
CA PHE A 69 2.14 -8.92 6.27
C PHE A 69 1.37 -9.81 7.26
N MET A 70 0.04 -9.84 7.16
CA MET A 70 -0.80 -10.69 8.03
C MET A 70 -0.50 -12.18 7.82
N ALA A 71 -0.35 -12.62 6.57
CA ALA A 71 -0.04 -14.01 6.25
C ALA A 71 1.32 -14.46 6.81
N ASN A 72 2.33 -13.59 6.81
CA ASN A 72 3.67 -13.89 7.32
C ASN A 72 3.78 -13.79 8.85
N ASN A 73 2.84 -13.14 9.53
CA ASN A 73 2.84 -12.93 10.97
C ASN A 73 1.63 -13.62 11.61
N THR A 74 1.65 -14.95 11.60
CA THR A 74 0.51 -15.80 12.04
C THR A 74 0.14 -15.65 13.52
N ASN A 75 1.03 -15.06 14.32
CA ASN A 75 0.78 -14.69 15.72
C ASN A 75 -0.14 -13.45 15.85
N ILE A 76 -0.30 -12.65 14.79
CA ILE A 76 -1.17 -11.47 14.78
C ILE A 76 -2.54 -11.87 14.23
N GLN A 77 -3.51 -12.10 15.13
CA GLN A 77 -4.87 -12.51 14.75
C GLN A 77 -5.86 -11.35 14.62
N LYS A 78 -5.60 -10.24 15.31
CA LYS A 78 -6.41 -9.03 15.28
C LYS A 78 -5.48 -7.83 15.21
N ILE A 79 -5.73 -6.94 14.25
CA ILE A 79 -4.98 -5.71 14.12
C ILE A 79 -5.89 -4.62 13.57
N LYS A 80 -5.72 -3.41 14.09
CA LYS A 80 -6.20 -2.18 13.48
C LYS A 80 -4.97 -1.36 13.14
N ARG A 81 -4.75 -1.10 11.86
CA ARG A 81 -3.54 -0.43 11.39
C ARG A 81 -3.86 0.72 10.48
N PHE A 82 -2.96 1.69 10.41
CA PHE A 82 -2.92 2.66 9.34
C PHE A 82 -1.58 2.61 8.61
N HIS A 83 -1.59 2.93 7.33
CA HIS A 83 -0.39 3.04 6.50
C HIS A 83 -0.56 4.23 5.56
N ILE A 84 0.35 5.20 5.65
CA ILE A 84 0.40 6.35 4.75
C ILE A 84 1.67 6.24 3.92
N GLY A 85 1.51 5.93 2.64
CA GLY A 85 2.63 5.58 1.78
C GLY A 85 2.37 5.91 0.32
N LYS A 86 3.45 6.09 -0.44
CA LYS A 86 3.35 6.20 -1.90
C LYS A 86 3.09 4.85 -2.55
N VAL A 87 2.32 4.86 -3.63
CA VAL A 87 2.03 3.69 -4.48
C VAL A 87 2.24 4.03 -5.95
N TYR A 88 2.41 2.98 -6.77
CA TYR A 88 2.92 3.11 -8.12
C TYR A 88 2.02 2.41 -9.12
N ARG A 89 1.49 3.17 -10.09
CA ARG A 89 0.58 2.66 -11.12
C ARG A 89 0.98 3.19 -12.48
N ARG A 90 1.14 2.33 -13.47
CA ARG A 90 1.42 2.70 -14.87
C ARG A 90 0.18 3.21 -15.60
N ASP A 91 -0.70 3.93 -14.89
CA ASP A 91 -1.87 4.53 -15.48
C ASP A 91 -1.50 5.39 -16.68
N GLN A 92 -2.40 5.43 -17.66
CA GLN A 92 -2.23 6.30 -18.82
C GLN A 92 -2.42 7.75 -18.33
N PRO A 93 -1.33 8.55 -18.32
CA PRO A 93 -1.32 9.81 -17.60
C PRO A 93 -2.25 10.79 -18.31
N ALA A 94 -3.37 11.11 -17.66
CA ALA A 94 -4.16 12.28 -17.95
C ALA A 94 -3.85 13.30 -16.86
N ILE A 95 -2.76 14.05 -17.03
CA ILE A 95 -2.25 15.02 -16.04
C ILE A 95 -3.33 16.04 -15.69
N SER A 96 -4.15 16.46 -16.66
CA SER A 96 -5.31 17.33 -16.47
C SER A 96 -6.43 16.73 -15.60
N LYS A 97 -6.43 15.41 -15.39
CA LYS A 97 -7.38 14.67 -14.54
C LYS A 97 -6.75 14.18 -13.23
N GLY A 98 -5.52 14.62 -12.91
CA GLY A 98 -4.83 14.19 -11.69
C GLY A 98 -4.43 12.72 -11.66
N ARG A 99 -4.32 12.07 -12.83
CA ARG A 99 -3.84 10.68 -12.93
C ARG A 99 -2.33 10.66 -12.93
N TYR A 100 -1.77 10.44 -11.75
CA TYR A 100 -0.33 10.35 -11.52
C TYR A 100 0.12 8.89 -11.47
N ARG A 101 1.40 8.66 -11.73
CA ARG A 101 2.01 7.33 -11.67
C ARG A 101 2.60 6.99 -10.30
N GLU A 102 2.87 8.02 -9.50
CA GLU A 102 3.25 7.94 -8.09
C GLU A 102 2.35 8.89 -7.31
N PHE A 103 1.66 8.40 -6.28
CA PHE A 103 0.81 9.21 -5.40
C PHE A 103 0.67 8.56 -4.02
N TYR A 104 0.22 9.33 -3.03
CA TYR A 104 0.00 8.82 -1.68
C TYR A 104 -1.35 8.12 -1.56
N GLN A 105 -1.36 7.00 -0.85
CA GLN A 105 -2.53 6.42 -0.21
C GLN A 105 -2.46 6.62 1.31
N CYS A 106 -3.62 6.66 1.95
CA CYS A 106 -3.77 6.80 3.40
C CYS A 106 -4.77 5.75 3.86
N ASP A 107 -4.29 4.54 4.11
CA ASP A 107 -5.13 3.38 4.35
C ASP A 107 -5.32 3.16 5.86
N PHE A 108 -6.53 2.77 6.24
CA PHE A 108 -6.89 2.34 7.59
C PHE A 108 -7.67 1.05 7.48
N ASP A 109 -7.18 0.00 8.13
CA ASP A 109 -7.71 -1.35 7.98
C ASP A 109 -7.89 -2.01 9.34
N ILE A 110 -8.95 -2.80 9.44
CA ILE A 110 -9.28 -3.62 10.60
C ILE A 110 -9.31 -5.07 10.11
N ALA A 111 -8.38 -5.89 10.59
CA ALA A 111 -8.34 -7.31 10.29
C ALA A 111 -8.52 -8.13 11.57
N GLY A 112 -9.15 -9.29 11.43
CA GLY A 112 -9.45 -10.23 12.52
C GLY A 112 -10.92 -10.61 12.56
N LYS A 113 -11.25 -11.61 13.39
CA LYS A 113 -12.63 -12.01 13.66
C LYS A 113 -13.21 -11.15 14.79
N TYR A 114 -14.33 -10.50 14.52
CA TYR A 114 -15.12 -9.72 15.47
C TYR A 114 -16.50 -10.38 15.63
N ASP A 115 -17.25 -9.93 16.63
CA ASP A 115 -18.57 -10.48 16.98
C ASP A 115 -19.67 -9.99 16.04
#